data_AF-A0A5N5HLG5-F1
#
_entry.id   AF-A0A5N5HLG5-F1
#
_cell.length_a   1.000
_cell.length_b   1.000
_cell.length_c   1.000
_cell.angle_alpha   90.00
_cell.angle_beta   90.00
_cell.angle_gamma   90.00
#
_symmetry.space_group_name_H-M   'P 1'
#
loop_
_entity.id
_entity.type
_entity.pdbx_description
1 polymer ?
#
loop_
_entity_poly.entity_id
_entity_poly.type
_entity_poly.pdbx_seq_one_letter_code
_entity_poly.pdbx_strand_id
1 'polypeptide(L)'
;MKTEFLHMMILDGCFLVQIVRKFVNKEQRDINDPVFNMDCMFQYICHDLLLLENQIPWFVLQYIYELTVKYYQNPEPCLSVLILTELSSQPQLSHNCRWYLDHLRGNNYKEDESVLHILDLIRTSIVFSFTERYEKPFHDANTQLIASARIVPLMSPLFFLSRKWPSWPPSNMVST
;
A
#
# COMPACT_ATOMS: atom_id res chain seq x y z
N MET A 1 21.74 -12.56 -17.97
CA MET A 1 21.57 -11.74 -16.75
C MET A 1 20.39 -10.76 -16.88
N LYS A 2 20.34 -9.86 -17.87
CA LYS A 2 19.19 -8.94 -18.05
C LYS A 2 17.87 -9.63 -18.43
N THR A 3 17.91 -10.62 -19.33
CA THR A 3 16.71 -11.34 -19.77
C THR A 3 16.14 -12.25 -18.68
N GLU A 4 17.00 -12.98 -17.96
CA GLU A 4 16.60 -13.83 -16.83
C GLU A 4 15.91 -13.03 -15.72
N PHE A 5 16.45 -11.85 -15.38
CA PHE A 5 15.83 -10.97 -14.38
C PHE A 5 14.45 -10.50 -14.81
N LEU A 6 14.31 -10.05 -16.06
CA LEU A 6 13.02 -9.64 -16.61
C LEU A 6 12.03 -10.81 -16.67
N HIS A 7 12.51 -12.02 -17.00
CA HIS A 7 11.70 -13.22 -17.00
C HIS A 7 11.20 -13.55 -15.58
N MET A 8 12.06 -13.51 -14.56
CA MET A 8 11.67 -13.70 -13.16
C MET A 8 10.61 -12.67 -12.74
N MET A 9 10.81 -11.38 -13.02
CA MET A 9 9.82 -10.33 -12.71
C MET A 9 8.47 -10.55 -13.39
N ILE A 10 8.46 -10.98 -14.66
CA ILE A 10 7.21 -11.24 -15.38
C ILE A 10 6.50 -12.47 -14.82
N LEU A 11 7.25 -13.52 -14.47
CA LEU A 11 6.68 -14.72 -13.84
C LEU A 11 6.05 -14.38 -12.48
N ASP A 12 6.77 -13.65 -11.65
CA ASP A 12 6.28 -13.22 -10.33
C ASP A 12 5.08 -12.27 -10.48
N GLY A 13 5.11 -11.37 -11.46
CA GLY A 13 4.00 -10.48 -11.78
C GLY A 13 2.77 -11.22 -12.27
N CYS A 14 2.94 -12.24 -13.12
CA CYS A 14 1.86 -13.12 -13.56
C CYS A 14 1.25 -13.89 -12.38
N PHE A 15 2.09 -14.45 -11.51
CA PHE A 15 1.66 -15.15 -10.31
C PHE A 15 0.83 -14.24 -9.41
N LEU A 16 1.33 -13.03 -9.13
CA LEU A 16 0.62 -12.05 -8.31
C LEU A 16 -0.71 -11.63 -8.92
N VAL A 17 -0.75 -11.27 -10.21
CA VAL A 17 -2.00 -10.87 -10.87
C VAL A 17 -3.01 -12.01 -10.85
N GLN A 18 -2.57 -13.25 -11.11
CA GLN A 18 -3.44 -14.42 -11.06
C GLN A 18 -3.99 -14.65 -9.64
N ILE A 19 -3.13 -14.54 -8.62
CA ILE A 19 -3.53 -14.88 -7.26
C ILE A 19 -4.54 -13.86 -6.71
N VAL A 20 -4.32 -12.56 -6.90
CA VAL A 20 -5.25 -11.52 -6.42
C VAL A 20 -6.62 -11.63 -7.10
N ARG A 21 -6.65 -12.03 -8.38
CA ARG A 21 -7.90 -12.31 -9.11
C ARG A 21 -8.65 -13.51 -8.53
N LYS A 22 -7.97 -14.65 -8.34
CA LYS A 22 -8.56 -15.86 -7.73
C LYS A 22 -9.00 -15.63 -6.28
N PHE A 23 -8.34 -14.72 -5.57
CA PHE A 23 -8.75 -14.33 -4.23
C PHE A 23 -10.13 -13.67 -4.22
N VAL A 24 -10.34 -12.69 -5.12
CA VAL A 24 -11.62 -11.99 -5.27
C VAL A 24 -12.69 -12.88 -5.89
N ASN A 25 -12.35 -13.66 -6.92
CA ASN A 25 -13.27 -14.57 -7.59
C ASN A 25 -13.05 -16.03 -7.17
N LYS A 26 -13.74 -16.44 -6.10
CA LYS A 26 -13.63 -17.79 -5.53
C LYS A 26 -14.06 -18.91 -6.49
N GLU A 27 -14.92 -18.61 -7.46
CA GLU A 27 -15.40 -19.59 -8.44
C GLU A 27 -14.30 -20.05 -9.41
N GLN A 28 -13.20 -19.28 -9.51
CA GLN A 28 -12.05 -19.62 -10.35
C GLN A 28 -10.96 -20.39 -9.61
N ARG A 29 -11.16 -20.71 -8.32
CA ARG A 29 -10.20 -21.49 -7.54
C ARG A 29 -10.36 -22.97 -7.89
N ASP A 30 -9.26 -23.63 -8.21
CA ASP A 30 -9.24 -25.08 -8.30
C ASP A 30 -9.35 -25.66 -6.88
N ILE A 31 -10.22 -26.67 -6.73
CA ILE A 31 -10.44 -27.37 -5.46
C ILE A 31 -9.16 -28.03 -4.93
N ASN A 32 -8.16 -28.25 -5.79
CA ASN A 32 -6.86 -28.80 -5.43
C ASN A 32 -5.72 -27.77 -5.45
N ASP A 33 -6.01 -26.48 -5.59
CA ASP A 33 -4.98 -25.44 -5.62
C ASP A 33 -4.31 -25.31 -4.23
N PRO A 34 -3.03 -25.69 -4.06
CA PRO A 34 -2.39 -25.69 -2.76
C PRO A 34 -2.30 -24.28 -2.16
N VAL A 35 -2.30 -23.24 -3.00
CA VAL A 35 -2.27 -21.83 -2.58
C VAL A 35 -3.51 -21.46 -1.75
N PHE A 36 -4.67 -22.04 -2.06
CA PHE A 36 -5.94 -21.71 -1.39
C PHE A 36 -6.40 -22.79 -0.40
N ASN A 37 -5.85 -23.99 -0.47
CA ASN A 37 -6.26 -25.14 0.35
C ASN A 37 -5.30 -25.45 1.51
N MET A 38 -4.14 -24.79 1.57
CA MET A 38 -3.20 -24.96 2.66
C MET A 38 -3.29 -23.77 3.63
N ASP A 39 -3.35 -24.08 4.92
CA ASP A 39 -3.41 -23.08 5.98
C ASP A 39 -2.21 -22.13 5.91
N CYS A 40 -2.46 -20.87 6.24
CA CYS A 40 -1.46 -19.79 6.32
C CYS A 40 -0.76 -19.43 4.99
N MET A 41 -1.03 -20.09 3.86
CA MET A 41 -0.40 -19.75 2.56
C MET A 41 -0.56 -18.28 2.19
N PHE A 42 -1.75 -17.73 2.39
CA PHE A 42 -2.00 -16.32 2.14
C PHE A 42 -1.16 -15.39 3.03
N GLN A 43 -0.88 -15.78 4.27
CA GLN A 43 -0.02 -15.00 5.17
C GLN A 43 1.43 -14.99 4.68
N TYR A 44 1.95 -16.12 4.19
CA TYR A 44 3.28 -16.19 3.59
C TYR A 44 3.39 -15.31 2.34
N ILE A 45 2.40 -15.39 1.45
CA ILE A 45 2.36 -14.53 0.26
C ILE A 45 2.33 -13.05 0.66
N CYS A 46 1.50 -12.66 1.62
CA CYS A 46 1.47 -11.28 2.11
C CYS A 46 2.81 -10.86 2.71
N HIS A 47 3.47 -11.73 3.46
CA HIS A 47 4.79 -11.46 4.00
C HIS A 47 5.80 -11.18 2.89
N ASP A 48 5.83 -12.03 1.86
CA ASP A 48 6.74 -11.88 0.72
C ASP A 48 6.47 -10.60 -0.07
N LEU A 49 5.19 -10.22 -0.25
CA LEU A 49 4.83 -8.96 -0.92
C LEU A 49 5.23 -7.71 -0.13
N LEU A 50 5.37 -7.84 1.18
CA LEU A 50 5.78 -6.77 2.09
C LEU A 50 7.30 -6.62 2.18
N LEU A 51 8.08 -7.54 1.61
CA LEU A 51 9.54 -7.43 1.57
C LEU A 51 9.98 -6.40 0.50
N LEU A 52 10.91 -5.53 0.89
CA LEU A 52 11.49 -4.53 -0.02
C LEU A 52 12.23 -5.17 -1.20
N GLU A 53 12.82 -6.34 -0.99
CA GLU A 53 13.59 -7.08 -2.00
C GLU A 53 12.68 -7.71 -3.07
N ASN A 54 11.40 -7.90 -2.77
CA ASN A 54 10.43 -8.55 -3.65
C ASN A 54 9.50 -7.55 -4.37
N GLN A 55 9.96 -6.31 -4.56
CA GLN A 55 9.14 -5.29 -5.21
C GLN A 55 9.20 -5.40 -6.73
N ILE A 56 8.02 -5.59 -7.32
CA ILE A 56 7.80 -5.50 -8.76
C ILE A 56 7.31 -4.08 -9.08
N PRO A 57 7.91 -3.40 -10.08
CA PRO A 57 7.42 -2.10 -10.53
C PRO A 57 5.96 -2.18 -10.98
N TRP A 58 5.18 -1.20 -10.57
CA TRP A 58 3.73 -1.17 -10.81
C TRP A 58 3.38 -1.25 -12.29
N PHE A 59 4.14 -0.57 -13.16
CA PHE A 59 3.90 -0.61 -14.61
C PHE A 59 3.98 -2.02 -15.20
N VAL A 60 4.80 -2.91 -14.63
CA VAL A 60 4.89 -4.31 -15.05
C VAL A 60 3.61 -5.06 -14.64
N LEU A 61 3.18 -4.87 -13.39
CA LEU A 61 1.95 -5.48 -12.88
C LEU A 61 0.72 -4.98 -13.65
N GLN A 62 0.64 -3.68 -13.90
CA GLN A 62 -0.42 -3.04 -14.66
C GLN A 62 -0.49 -3.60 -16.09
N TYR A 63 0.65 -3.70 -16.76
CA TYR A 63 0.72 -4.25 -18.12
C TYR A 63 0.26 -5.72 -18.17
N ILE A 64 0.73 -6.55 -17.22
CA ILE A 64 0.30 -7.96 -17.10
C ILE A 64 -1.21 -8.03 -16.81
N TYR A 65 -1.70 -7.17 -15.92
CA TYR A 65 -3.11 -7.08 -15.58
C TYR A 65 -3.96 -6.73 -16.81
N GLU A 66 -3.63 -5.68 -17.55
CA GLU A 66 -4.36 -5.28 -18.76
C GLU A 66 -4.36 -6.35 -19.86
N LEU A 67 -3.23 -7.06 -20.04
CA LEU A 67 -3.15 -8.18 -20.98
C LEU A 67 -4.09 -9.33 -20.61
N THR A 68 -4.38 -9.50 -19.33
CA THR A 68 -5.21 -10.59 -18.80
C THR A 68 -6.68 -10.22 -18.66
N VAL A 69 -7.04 -8.94 -18.48
CA VAL A 69 -8.44 -8.46 -18.34
C VAL A 69 -9.38 -9.01 -19.42
N LYS A 70 -8.95 -9.04 -20.68
CA LYS A 70 -9.78 -9.47 -21.82
C LYS A 70 -10.28 -10.92 -21.74
N TYR A 71 -9.68 -11.75 -20.89
CA TYR A 71 -10.09 -13.15 -20.71
C TYR A 71 -11.17 -13.32 -19.63
N TYR A 72 -11.59 -12.24 -18.97
CA TYR A 72 -12.52 -12.28 -17.85
C TYR A 72 -13.85 -11.62 -18.25
N GLN A 73 -14.97 -12.27 -17.91
CA GLN A 73 -16.30 -11.95 -18.48
C GLN A 73 -17.05 -10.82 -17.75
N ASN A 74 -16.47 -10.22 -16.71
CA ASN A 74 -17.11 -9.20 -15.87
C ASN A 74 -16.29 -7.89 -15.88
N PRO A 75 -16.92 -6.72 -15.65
CA PRO A 75 -16.19 -5.49 -15.41
C PRO A 75 -15.27 -5.68 -14.20
N GLU A 76 -13.98 -5.74 -14.48
CA GLU A 76 -12.98 -6.08 -13.49
C GLU A 76 -12.57 -4.83 -12.70
N PRO A 77 -12.55 -4.86 -11.36
CA PRO A 77 -12.01 -3.76 -10.57
C PRO A 77 -10.54 -3.53 -10.92
N CYS A 78 -10.08 -2.27 -10.90
CA CYS A 78 -8.68 -1.96 -11.18
C CYS A 78 -7.71 -2.71 -10.24
N LEU A 79 -6.44 -2.81 -10.66
CA LEU A 79 -5.44 -3.62 -9.99
C LEU A 79 -5.23 -3.20 -8.52
N SER A 80 -5.20 -1.90 -8.22
CA SER A 80 -5.09 -1.40 -6.85
C SER A 80 -6.25 -1.86 -5.97
N VAL A 81 -7.48 -1.81 -6.48
CA VAL A 81 -8.67 -2.27 -5.75
C VAL A 81 -8.58 -3.76 -5.45
N LEU A 82 -8.16 -4.59 -6.40
CA LEU A 82 -7.99 -6.03 -6.16
C LEU A 82 -6.94 -6.30 -5.08
N ILE A 83 -5.76 -5.66 -5.18
CA ILE A 83 -4.67 -5.82 -4.22
C ILE A 83 -5.09 -5.35 -2.83
N LEU A 84 -5.68 -4.15 -2.71
CA LEU A 84 -6.13 -3.59 -1.44
C LEU A 84 -7.27 -4.40 -0.82
N THR A 85 -8.18 -4.93 -1.64
CA THR A 85 -9.26 -5.81 -1.16
C THR A 85 -8.66 -7.03 -0.51
N GLU A 86 -7.66 -7.65 -1.14
CA GLU A 86 -7.05 -8.84 -0.59
C GLU A 86 -6.18 -8.54 0.64
N LEU A 87 -5.35 -7.50 0.60
CA LEU A 87 -4.57 -7.06 1.76
C LEU A 87 -5.45 -6.63 2.94
N SER A 88 -6.71 -6.25 2.70
CA SER A 88 -7.65 -5.97 3.78
C SER A 88 -8.01 -7.20 4.62
N SER A 89 -7.78 -8.41 4.11
CA SER A 89 -7.89 -9.65 4.86
C SER A 89 -6.77 -9.82 5.89
N GLN A 90 -5.65 -9.11 5.76
CA GLN A 90 -4.57 -9.10 6.75
C GLN A 90 -4.94 -8.21 7.94
N PRO A 91 -5.00 -8.73 9.18
CA PRO A 91 -5.47 -7.99 10.35
C PRO A 91 -4.77 -6.64 10.57
N GLN A 92 -3.47 -6.56 10.31
CA GLN A 92 -2.64 -5.37 10.52
C GLN A 92 -2.91 -4.27 9.48
N LEU A 93 -3.34 -4.64 8.28
CA LEU A 93 -3.60 -3.71 7.17
C LEU A 93 -5.09 -3.43 7.00
N SER A 94 -5.94 -4.28 7.60
CA SER A 94 -7.37 -4.33 7.36
C SER A 94 -8.08 -2.99 7.44
N HIS A 95 -7.82 -2.21 8.49
CA HIS A 95 -8.43 -0.89 8.66
C HIS A 95 -7.99 0.11 7.58
N ASN A 96 -6.68 0.22 7.34
CA ASN A 96 -6.12 1.18 6.39
C ASN A 96 -6.54 0.88 4.95
N CYS A 97 -6.46 -0.39 4.55
CA CYS A 97 -6.85 -0.81 3.21
C CYS A 97 -8.35 -0.61 2.97
N ARG A 98 -9.22 -0.98 3.93
CA ARG A 98 -10.67 -0.73 3.80
C ARG A 98 -11.00 0.75 3.71
N TRP A 99 -10.35 1.56 4.54
CA TRP A 99 -10.55 3.00 4.55
C TRP A 99 -10.17 3.64 3.21
N TYR A 100 -9.01 3.27 2.69
CA TYR A 100 -8.54 3.77 1.41
C TYR A 100 -9.36 3.24 0.23
N LEU A 101 -9.87 2.00 0.29
CA LEU A 101 -10.82 1.49 -0.70
C LEU A 101 -12.11 2.30 -0.77
N ASP A 102 -12.65 2.72 0.38
CA ASP A 102 -13.84 3.57 0.43
C ASP A 102 -13.57 4.97 -0.16
N HIS A 103 -12.35 5.49 0.02
CA HIS A 103 -11.91 6.71 -0.67
C HIS A 103 -11.85 6.54 -2.19
N LEU A 104 -11.21 5.46 -2.67
CA LEU A 104 -11.12 5.15 -4.10
C LEU A 104 -12.50 5.02 -4.75
N ARG A 105 -13.46 4.41 -4.05
CA ARG A 105 -14.87 4.32 -4.46
C ARG A 105 -15.50 5.70 -4.66
N GLY A 106 -15.26 6.63 -3.73
CA GLY A 106 -15.76 8.01 -3.83
C GLY A 106 -15.16 8.81 -5.00
N ASN A 107 -13.94 8.48 -5.42
CA ASN A 107 -13.20 9.17 -6.48
C ASN A 107 -13.26 8.51 -7.86
N ASN A 108 -14.14 7.52 -8.07
CA ASN A 108 -14.21 6.74 -9.31
C ASN A 108 -12.88 6.06 -9.70
N TYR A 109 -12.09 5.60 -8.71
CA TYR A 109 -10.92 4.72 -8.91
C TYR A 109 -9.76 5.29 -9.75
N LYS A 110 -9.47 6.60 -9.68
CA LYS A 110 -8.48 7.29 -10.54
C LYS A 110 -7.00 7.21 -10.11
N GLU A 111 -6.63 6.42 -9.11
CA GLU A 111 -5.33 6.61 -8.42
C GLU A 111 -4.17 5.73 -8.93
N ASP A 112 -4.38 4.84 -9.91
CA ASP A 112 -3.33 3.92 -10.36
C ASP A 112 -2.14 4.64 -11.04
N GLU A 113 -2.32 5.86 -11.55
CA GLU A 113 -1.28 6.58 -12.32
C GLU A 113 -0.03 6.96 -11.48
N SER A 114 -0.16 7.09 -10.15
CA SER A 114 0.96 7.49 -9.28
C SER A 114 1.63 6.34 -8.53
N VAL A 115 1.08 5.13 -8.59
CA VAL A 115 1.59 4.01 -7.78
C VAL A 115 2.89 3.47 -8.39
N LEU A 116 3.94 3.39 -7.57
CA LEU A 116 5.25 2.91 -8.03
C LEU A 116 5.43 1.39 -7.91
N HIS A 117 4.89 0.80 -6.84
CA HIS A 117 4.91 -0.64 -6.54
C HIS A 117 3.94 -0.92 -5.37
N ILE A 118 3.77 -2.18 -4.96
CA ILE A 118 2.77 -2.58 -3.96
C ILE A 118 3.02 -1.91 -2.60
N LEU A 119 4.27 -1.84 -2.14
CA LEU A 119 4.58 -1.15 -0.88
C LEU A 119 4.24 0.34 -0.92
N ASP A 120 4.32 0.99 -2.09
CA ASP A 120 3.93 2.39 -2.25
C ASP A 120 2.40 2.55 -2.14
N LEU A 121 1.64 1.60 -2.71
CA LEU A 121 0.18 1.53 -2.54
C LEU A 121 -0.21 1.33 -1.06
N ILE A 122 0.49 0.43 -0.35
CA ILE A 122 0.24 0.16 1.07
C ILE A 122 0.60 1.39 1.90
N ARG A 123 1.77 2.00 1.67
CA ARG A 123 2.18 3.24 2.32
C ARG A 123 1.12 4.32 2.13
N THR A 124 0.60 4.50 0.92
CA THR A 124 -0.44 5.48 0.61
C THR A 124 -1.70 5.20 1.41
N SER A 125 -2.17 3.95 1.47
CA SER A 125 -3.34 3.57 2.28
C SER A 125 -3.19 3.88 3.78
N ILE A 126 -1.98 3.69 4.32
CA ILE A 126 -1.66 3.95 5.73
C ILE A 126 -1.63 5.46 5.98
N VAL A 127 -0.90 6.22 5.15
CA VAL A 127 -0.76 7.67 5.31
C VAL A 127 -2.11 8.37 5.14
N PHE A 128 -2.93 7.91 4.20
CA PHE A 128 -4.27 8.44 3.97
C PHE A 128 -5.14 8.34 5.24
N SER A 129 -5.16 7.17 5.89
CA SER A 129 -5.95 6.97 7.13
C SER A 129 -5.49 7.85 8.29
N PHE A 130 -4.22 8.27 8.32
CA PHE A 130 -3.71 9.21 9.32
C PHE A 130 -4.07 10.66 8.99
N THR A 131 -3.92 11.08 7.73
CA THR A 131 -4.12 12.48 7.33
C THR A 131 -5.54 12.95 7.61
N GLU A 132 -6.54 12.12 7.29
CA GLU A 132 -7.94 12.45 7.54
C GLU A 132 -8.30 12.51 9.04
N ARG A 133 -7.59 11.75 9.90
CA ARG A 133 -7.75 11.84 11.37
C ARG A 133 -7.29 13.19 11.93
N TYR A 134 -6.35 13.87 11.27
CA TYR A 134 -5.91 15.20 11.68
C TYR A 134 -6.77 16.33 11.09
N GLU A 135 -7.50 16.08 10.01
CA GLU A 135 -8.40 17.06 9.39
C GLU A 135 -9.83 17.03 9.94
N LYS A 136 -10.23 15.99 10.68
CA LYS A 136 -11.45 16.05 11.50
C LYS A 136 -11.27 17.13 12.59
N PRO A 137 -12.06 18.22 12.60
CA PRO A 137 -11.95 19.22 13.64
C PRO A 137 -12.27 18.57 14.98
N PHE A 138 -11.30 18.61 15.90
CA PHE A 138 -11.53 18.31 17.31
C PHE A 138 -12.59 19.29 17.83
N HIS A 139 -13.86 18.88 17.80
CA HIS A 139 -14.91 19.50 18.59
C HIS A 139 -14.84 18.94 20.02
N ASP A 140 -13.72 19.21 20.70
CA ASP A 140 -13.69 19.16 22.15
C ASP A 140 -12.84 20.32 22.65
N ALA A 141 -13.50 21.25 23.34
CA ALA A 141 -12.99 22.58 23.65
C ALA A 141 -11.94 22.60 24.78
N ASN A 142 -11.42 21.47 25.25
CA ASN A 142 -10.57 21.44 26.45
C ASN A 142 -9.28 20.61 26.38
N THR A 143 -8.82 20.21 25.19
CA THR A 143 -7.50 19.58 25.09
C THR A 143 -6.48 20.56 24.52
N GLN A 144 -5.79 21.30 25.39
CA GLN A 144 -4.52 21.95 25.03
C GLN A 144 -3.48 20.86 24.79
N LEU A 145 -3.47 20.28 23.58
CA LEU A 145 -2.36 19.45 23.12
C LEU A 145 -1.37 20.30 22.33
N ILE A 146 -0.11 20.13 22.69
CA ILE A 146 1.06 20.95 22.35
C ILE A 146 1.14 21.19 20.83
N ALA A 147 1.05 22.46 20.44
CA ALA A 147 1.24 22.95 19.08
C ALA A 147 2.72 22.92 18.62
N SER A 148 3.47 21.86 18.92
CA SER A 148 4.89 21.72 18.54
C SER A 148 5.14 20.78 17.35
N ALA A 149 4.13 20.07 16.86
CA ALA A 149 4.26 19.18 15.69
C ALA A 149 3.73 19.80 14.38
N ARG A 150 3.21 21.04 14.41
CA ARG A 150 2.97 21.81 13.19
C ARG A 150 4.30 22.44 12.78
N ILE A 151 4.63 22.29 11.50
CA ILE A 151 5.89 22.66 10.83
C ILE A 151 6.92 21.52 10.81
N VAL A 152 6.57 20.43 10.12
CA VAL A 152 7.49 19.94 9.08
C VAL A 152 6.85 20.33 7.76
N PRO A 153 7.30 21.40 7.09
CA PRO A 153 6.86 21.68 5.73
C PRO A 153 7.20 20.45 4.88
N LEU A 154 6.32 20.07 3.95
CA LEU A 154 6.67 19.18 2.85
C LEU A 154 7.91 19.75 2.15
N MET A 155 9.08 19.25 2.54
CA MET A 155 10.34 19.56 1.90
C MET A 155 10.39 18.70 0.65
N SER A 156 10.18 19.36 -0.49
CA SER A 156 10.53 18.86 -1.82
C SER A 156 11.93 18.20 -1.82
N PRO A 157 12.17 17.14 -2.62
CA PRO A 157 13.40 16.33 -2.57
C PRO A 157 14.74 17.07 -2.78
N LEU A 158 14.71 18.35 -3.14
CA LEU A 158 15.89 19.15 -3.46
C LEU A 158 16.64 19.70 -2.23
N PHE A 159 16.13 19.55 -1.01
CA PHE A 159 16.75 20.14 0.20
C PHE A 159 17.90 19.34 0.83
N PHE A 160 18.23 18.14 0.32
CA PHE A 160 19.27 17.28 0.92
C PHE A 160 20.73 17.76 0.72
N LEU A 161 20.98 18.83 -0.04
CA LEU A 161 22.35 19.24 -0.40
C LEU A 161 22.97 20.38 0.41
N SER A 162 22.34 20.92 1.46
CA SER A 162 22.98 21.96 2.28
C SER A 162 22.93 21.68 3.77
N ARG A 163 24.12 21.40 4.31
CA ARG A 163 24.44 21.08 5.71
C ARG A 163 24.02 22.18 6.70
N LYS A 164 23.42 21.78 7.82
CA LYS A 164 23.94 21.89 9.22
C LYS A 164 22.82 21.59 10.23
N TRP A 165 23.02 20.60 11.09
CA TRP A 165 22.13 20.30 12.22
C TRP A 165 22.37 21.30 13.37
N PRO A 166 21.36 21.88 14.03
CA PRO A 166 21.56 22.69 15.23
C PRO A 166 21.77 21.82 16.47
N SER A 167 22.65 22.26 17.37
CA SER A 167 22.96 21.67 18.67
C SER A 167 21.82 21.89 19.69
N TRP A 168 21.53 20.86 20.50
CA TRP A 168 20.56 20.89 21.61
C TRP A 168 20.94 21.89 22.72
N PRO A 169 19.98 22.49 23.46
CA PRO A 169 20.29 23.36 24.59
C PRO A 169 20.50 22.56 25.89
N PRO A 170 21.25 23.10 26.88
CA PRO A 170 21.57 22.40 28.12
C PRO A 170 20.42 22.47 29.14
N SER A 171 20.29 21.38 29.91
CA SER A 171 19.31 21.18 30.99
C SER A 171 19.61 22.12 32.17
N ASN A 172 18.69 23.04 32.49
CA ASN A 172 18.75 23.80 33.75
C ASN A 172 17.88 23.15 34.82
N MET A 173 18.52 22.97 35.98
CA MET A 173 18.01 22.47 37.25
C MET A 173 16.82 23.28 37.76
N VAL A 174 15.82 22.59 38.34
CA VAL A 174 14.80 23.22 39.20
C VAL A 174 15.21 22.97 40.65
N SER A 175 15.45 24.06 41.37
CA SER A 175 15.58 24.07 42.83
C SER A 175 14.30 24.65 43.41
N THR A 176 13.65 23.90 44.30
CA THR A 176 12.97 24.41 45.51
C THR A 176 12.85 23.28 46.50
#